data_AF-A0A9X2P294-F1
#
_entry.id   AF-A0A9X2P294-F1
#
_cell.length_a   1.000
_cell.length_b   1.000
_cell.length_c   1.000
_cell.angle_alpha   90.00
_cell.angle_beta   90.00
_cell.angle_gamma   90.00
#
_symmetry.space_group_name_H-M   'P 1'
#
loop_
_entity.id
_entity.type
_entity.pdbx_description
1 polymer ?
#
loop_
_entity_poly.entity_id
_entity_poly.type
_entity_poly.pdbx_seq_one_letter_code
_entity_poly.pdbx_strand_id
1 'polypeptide(L)' 'MTEYKFDEDSVKSLIAWAESTSFPQSVTLSDAENIVDVKRFVQANLSDIDAHYPDVFYNPAITRLYRLKEYMEENQ' A
#
# COMPACT_ATOMS: atom_id res chain seq x y z
N MET A 1 10.59 7.30 12.22
CA MET A 1 10.02 6.29 11.31
C MET A 1 8.96 5.58 12.08
N THR A 2 7.69 5.77 11.73
CA THR A 2 6.60 4.97 12.27
C THR A 2 6.86 3.52 11.86
N GLU A 3 6.89 2.60 12.80
CA GLU A 3 7.07 1.19 12.49
C GLU A 3 5.75 0.67 11.90
N TYR A 4 5.78 0.20 10.65
CA TYR A 4 4.59 -0.36 10.01
C TYR A 4 4.14 -1.62 10.74
N LYS A 5 2.82 -1.77 10.88
CA LYS A 5 2.21 -2.91 11.56
C LYS A 5 1.84 -3.98 10.55
N PHE A 6 2.24 -5.21 10.84
CA PHE A 6 1.98 -6.37 9.99
C PHE A 6 1.06 -7.39 10.69
N ASP A 7 0.42 -7.01 11.81
CA ASP A 7 -0.61 -7.84 12.44
C ASP A 7 -1.90 -7.88 11.60
N GLU A 8 -2.68 -8.94 11.81
CA GLU A 8 -3.86 -9.26 10.99
C GLU A 8 -4.87 -8.12 10.92
N ASP A 9 -5.15 -7.46 12.04
CA ASP A 9 -6.12 -6.36 12.11
C ASP A 9 -5.63 -5.13 11.34
N SER A 10 -4.33 -4.83 11.45
CA SER A 10 -3.69 -3.72 10.74
C SER A 10 -3.66 -3.97 9.22
N VAL A 11 -3.34 -5.19 8.78
CA VAL A 11 -3.33 -5.57 7.36
C VAL A 11 -4.74 -5.57 6.78
N LYS A 12 -5.73 -6.13 7.48
CA LYS A 12 -7.14 -6.07 7.06
C LYS A 12 -7.64 -4.64 6.90
N SER A 13 -7.27 -3.76 7.83
CA SER A 13 -7.63 -2.33 7.76
C SER A 13 -6.98 -1.63 6.56
N LEU A 14 -5.74 -2.01 6.22
CA LEU A 14 -5.04 -1.46 5.06
C LEU A 14 -5.65 -1.94 3.73
N ILE A 15 -6.03 -3.22 3.64
CA ILE A 15 -6.75 -3.78 2.49
C ILE A 15 -8.08 -3.05 2.29
N ALA A 16 -8.88 -2.92 3.35
CA ALA A 16 -10.18 -2.25 3.28
C ALA A 16 -10.05 -0.79 2.83
N TRP A 17 -9.03 -0.07 3.31
CA TRP A 17 -8.70 1.26 2.81
C TRP A 17 -8.36 1.23 1.32
N ALA A 18 -7.50 0.31 0.88
CA ALA A 18 -7.06 0.23 -0.50
C ALA A 18 -8.20 -0.11 -1.48
N GLU A 19 -9.18 -0.91 -1.05
CA GLU A 19 -10.35 -1.28 -1.85
C GLU A 19 -11.41 -0.17 -1.94
N SER A 20 -11.52 0.67 -0.90
CA SER A 20 -12.54 1.73 -0.81
C SER A 20 -12.05 3.10 -1.29
N THR A 21 -10.75 3.26 -1.50
CA THR A 21 -10.14 4.55 -1.88
C THR A 21 -10.16 4.76 -3.39
N SER A 22 -10.48 5.98 -3.82
CA SER A 22 -10.26 6.43 -5.20
C SER A 22 -8.85 6.98 -5.35
N PHE A 23 -8.09 6.49 -6.32
CA PHE A 23 -6.69 6.85 -6.53
C PHE A 23 -6.52 7.82 -7.71
N PRO A 24 -5.57 8.77 -7.63
CA PRO A 24 -5.11 9.50 -8.81
C PRO A 24 -4.42 8.54 -9.80
N GLN A 25 -4.24 8.97 -11.05
CA GLN A 25 -3.56 8.15 -12.06
C GLN A 25 -2.09 7.86 -11.67
N SER A 26 -1.39 8.87 -11.16
CA SER A 26 0.03 8.79 -10.81
C SER A 26 0.35 9.57 -9.53
N VAL A 27 1.35 9.13 -8.78
CA VAL A 27 1.92 9.84 -7.62
C VAL A 27 3.44 9.77 -7.61
N THR A 28 4.08 10.80 -7.05
CA THR A 28 5.52 10.83 -6.77
C THR A 28 5.70 10.80 -5.26
N LEU A 29 5.99 9.61 -4.71
CA LEU A 29 6.17 9.44 -3.26
C LEU A 29 7.49 10.06 -2.79
N SER A 30 8.50 10.08 -3.66
CA SER A 30 9.80 10.74 -3.48
C SER A 30 10.48 10.92 -4.83
N ASP A 31 11.60 11.64 -4.89
CA ASP A 31 12.40 11.81 -6.13
C ASP A 31 12.76 10.46 -6.81
N ALA A 32 12.94 9.40 -6.01
CA ALA A 32 13.32 8.07 -6.50
C ALA A 32 12.12 7.14 -6.72
N GLU A 33 10.91 7.51 -6.32
CA GLU A 33 9.74 6.63 -6.34
C GLU A 33 8.52 7.29 -6.97
N ASN A 34 8.31 6.93 -8.23
CA ASN A 34 7.23 7.42 -9.07
C ASN A 34 6.31 6.25 -9.43
N ILE A 35 5.05 6.35 -9.04
CA ILE A 35 4.01 5.38 -9.38
C ILE A 35 3.19 5.99 -10.51
N VAL A 36 3.34 5.45 -11.72
CA VAL A 36 2.70 5.98 -12.94
C VAL A 36 1.28 5.48 -13.17
N ASP A 37 0.94 4.34 -12.57
CA ASP A 37 -0.40 3.73 -12.59
C ASP A 37 -0.70 3.22 -11.18
N VAL A 38 -1.31 4.08 -10.37
CA VAL A 38 -1.57 3.80 -8.95
C VAL A 38 -2.55 2.65 -8.79
N LYS A 39 -3.55 2.55 -9.68
CA LYS A 39 -4.54 1.48 -9.62
C LYS A 39 -3.89 0.12 -9.84
N ARG A 40 -3.03 -0.01 -10.86
CA ARG A 40 -2.30 -1.26 -11.11
C ARG A 40 -1.30 -1.57 -10.00
N PHE A 41 -0.64 -0.55 -9.45
CA PHE A 41 0.25 -0.70 -8.31
C PHE A 41 -0.49 -1.26 -7.09
N VAL A 42 -1.64 -0.68 -6.73
CA VAL A 42 -2.46 -1.15 -5.60
C VAL A 42 -2.93 -2.59 -5.83
N GLN A 43 -3.45 -2.90 -7.03
CA GLN A 43 -3.92 -4.25 -7.37
C GLN A 43 -2.82 -5.31 -7.25
N ALA A 44 -1.59 -5.00 -7.70
CA ALA A 44 -0.47 -5.93 -7.60
C ALA A 44 -0.10 -6.21 -6.13
N ASN A 45 -0.01 -5.18 -5.29
CA ASN A 45 0.31 -5.37 -3.87
C ASN A 45 -0.83 -6.07 -3.11
N LEU A 46 -2.09 -5.80 -3.44
CA LEU A 46 -3.23 -6.55 -2.87
C LEU A 46 -3.19 -8.03 -3.26
N SER A 47 -2.84 -8.34 -4.51
CA SER A 47 -2.71 -9.73 -4.97
C SER A 47 -1.58 -10.47 -4.26
N ASP A 48 -0.45 -9.81 -4.03
CA ASP A 48 0.66 -10.38 -3.25
C ASP A 48 0.26 -10.65 -1.80
N ILE A 49 -0.49 -9.73 -1.18
CA ILE A 49 -0.98 -9.89 0.20
C ILE A 49 -1.98 -11.04 0.29
N ASP A 50 -2.96 -11.11 -0.60
CA ASP A 50 -4.00 -12.16 -0.61
C ASP A 50 -3.39 -13.56 -0.76
N ALA A 51 -2.40 -13.71 -1.65
CA ALA A 51 -1.80 -15.00 -1.93
C ALA A 51 -0.78 -15.47 -0.89
N HIS A 52 -0.13 -14.56 -0.15
CA HIS A 52 1.05 -14.91 0.64
C HIS A 52 1.01 -14.48 2.10
N TYR A 53 0.14 -13.56 2.52
CA TYR A 53 0.06 -13.20 3.94
C TYR A 53 -0.35 -14.42 4.80
N PRO A 54 0.33 -14.72 5.92
CA PRO A 54 1.26 -13.87 6.67
C PRO A 54 2.78 -14.12 6.45
N ASP A 55 3.20 -14.57 5.27
CA ASP A 55 4.63 -14.74 4.97
C ASP A 55 5.37 -13.38 4.96
N VAL A 56 6.32 -13.25 5.89
CA VAL A 56 7.14 -12.05 6.08
C VAL A 56 7.97 -11.68 4.85
N PHE A 57 8.25 -12.63 3.95
CA PHE A 57 8.92 -12.34 2.68
C PHE A 57 8.12 -11.36 1.82
N TYR A 58 6.79 -11.36 1.96
CA TYR A 58 5.86 -10.52 1.19
C TYR A 58 5.45 -9.22 1.92
N ASN A 59 6.00 -8.94 3.12
CA ASN A 59 5.82 -7.66 3.81
C ASN A 59 6.12 -6.41 2.96
N PRO A 60 7.04 -6.43 1.97
CA PRO A 60 7.21 -5.28 1.08
C PRO A 60 5.92 -4.82 0.38
N ALA A 61 4.97 -5.71 0.08
CA ALA A 61 3.68 -5.33 -0.49
C ALA A 61 2.83 -4.50 0.49
N ILE A 62 2.82 -4.88 1.76
CA ILE A 62 2.15 -4.16 2.85
C ILE A 62 2.82 -2.81 3.08
N THR A 63 4.15 -2.77 3.14
CA THR A 63 4.93 -1.52 3.28
C THR A 63 4.64 -0.52 2.16
N ARG A 64 4.56 -1.00 0.91
CA ARG A 64 4.22 -0.15 -0.25
C ARG A 64 2.82 0.47 -0.14
N LEU A 65 1.83 -0.30 0.30
CA LEU A 65 0.48 0.22 0.53
C LEU A 65 0.44 1.24 1.67
N TYR A 66 1.17 1.02 2.76
CA TYR A 66 1.28 2.02 3.82
C TYR A 66 1.89 3.33 3.33
N ARG A 67 2.99 3.27 2.56
CA ARG A 67 3.64 4.48 2.03
C ARG A 67 2.75 5.26 1.08
N LEU A 68 1.99 4.56 0.24
CA LEU A 68 0.97 5.19 -0.60
C LEU A 68 -0.11 5.85 0.25
N LYS A 69 -0.59 5.16 1.30
CA LYS A 69 -1.61 5.69 2.22
C LYS A 69 -1.14 6.95 2.93
N GLU A 70 0.05 6.93 3.52
CA GLU A 70 0.65 8.08 4.20
C GLU A 70 0.76 9.27 3.25
N TYR A 71 1.28 9.06 2.03
CA TYR A 71 1.34 10.12 1.02
C TYR A 71 -0.05 10.69 0.69
N MET A 72 -1.06 9.83 0.51
CA MET A 72 -2.41 10.29 0.21
C MET A 72 -3.03 11.08 1.37
N GLU A 73 -2.81 10.65 2.61
CA GLU A 73 -3.33 11.34 3.80
C GLU A 73 -2.60 12.68 4.06
N GLU A 74 -1.33 12.80 3.72
CA GLU A 74 -0.54 14.03 3.85
C GLU A 74 -0.80 15.06 2.73
N ASN A 75 -1.29 14.61 1.56
CA ASN A 75 -1.48 15.44 0.37
C ASN A 75 -2.97 15.62 -0.02
N GLN A 76 -3.90 15.35 0.90
CA GLN A 76 -5.33 15.71 0.80
C GLN A 76 -5.60 17.12 1.32
#